data_AF-A0A075KIL1-F1
#
_entry.id   AF-A0A075KIL1-F1
#
_cell.length_a   1.000
_cell.length_b   1.000
_cell.length_c   1.000
_cell.angle_alpha   90.00
_cell.angle_beta   90.00
_cell.angle_gamma   90.00
#
_symmetry.space_group_name_H-M   'P 1'
#
loop_
_entity.id
_entity.type
_entity.pdbx_description
1 polymer ?
#
loop_
_entity_poly.entity_id
_entity_poly.type
_entity_poly.pdbx_seq_one_letter_code
_entity_poly.pdbx_strand_id
1 'polypeptide(L)'
;MGTAPDVVAEAVETQCEHERLNKQINRLSSREKWVLEMRFGMPNGNRKTQRDIARMLGISRSYVSRIEKKAIGKLGKSLSAEDLR
;
A
#
# COMPACT_ATOMS: atom_id res chain seq x y z
N MET A 1 28.78 16.58 -18.37
CA MET A 1 28.74 17.07 -16.98
C MET A 1 27.30 17.51 -16.71
N GLY A 2 26.43 16.60 -16.27
CA GLY A 2 25.03 16.90 -16.01
C GLY A 2 24.56 16.05 -14.85
N THR A 3 24.75 16.51 -13.62
CA THR A 3 24.57 15.66 -12.43
C THR A 3 24.14 16.42 -11.16
N ALA A 4 23.56 17.61 -11.27
CA ALA A 4 23.04 18.34 -10.10
C ALA A 4 21.54 18.71 -10.20
N PRO A 5 21.03 19.27 -11.32
CA PRO A 5 19.60 19.57 -11.41
C PRO A 5 18.74 18.31 -11.56
N ASP A 6 19.25 17.28 -12.24
CA ASP A 6 18.53 16.03 -12.51
C ASP A 6 18.29 15.21 -11.22
N VAL A 7 19.31 15.16 -10.35
CA VAL A 7 19.22 14.46 -9.05
C VAL A 7 18.24 15.14 -8.10
N VAL A 8 18.16 16.48 -8.16
CA VAL A 8 17.19 17.24 -7.35
C VAL A 8 15.76 17.04 -7.88
N ALA A 9 15.58 17.01 -9.20
CA ALA A 9 14.28 16.73 -9.82
C ALA A 9 13.78 15.32 -9.46
N GLU A 10 14.64 14.30 -9.55
CA GLU A 10 14.32 12.91 -9.19
C GLU A 10 13.94 12.76 -7.72
N ALA A 11 14.66 13.44 -6.82
CA ALA A 11 14.36 13.42 -5.39
C ALA A 11 13.00 14.06 -5.06
N VAL A 12 12.67 15.17 -5.73
CA VAL A 12 11.37 15.86 -5.56
C VAL A 12 10.23 15.01 -6.12
N GLU A 13 10.42 14.38 -7.26
CA GLU A 13 9.43 13.48 -7.86
C GLU A 13 9.14 12.28 -6.95
N THR A 14 10.19 11.64 -6.43
CA THR A 14 10.10 10.54 -5.47
C THR A 14 9.33 10.96 -4.21
N GLN A 15 9.61 12.15 -3.67
CA GLN A 15 8.92 12.66 -2.48
C GLN A 15 7.42 12.89 -2.74
N CYS A 16 7.07 13.47 -3.89
CA CYS A 16 5.69 13.69 -4.30
C CYS A 16 4.92 12.36 -4.46
N GLU A 17 5.54 11.34 -5.06
CA GLU A 17 4.95 10.00 -5.18
C GLU A 17 4.71 9.35 -3.81
N HIS A 18 5.68 9.48 -2.91
CA HIS A 18 5.58 8.98 -1.54
C HIS A 18 4.41 9.62 -0.78
N GLU A 19 4.24 10.94 -0.90
CA GLU A 19 3.12 11.66 -0.28
C GLU A 19 1.77 11.25 -0.86
N ARG A 20 1.70 11.06 -2.19
CA ARG A 20 0.50 10.56 -2.87
C ARG A 20 0.13 9.17 -2.36
N LEU A 21 1.10 8.25 -2.30
CA LEU A 21 0.88 6.90 -1.79
C LEU A 21 0.42 6.91 -0.32
N ASN A 22 1.07 7.71 0.53
CA ASN A 22 0.70 7.84 1.94
C ASN A 22 -0.72 8.36 2.14
N LYS A 23 -1.16 9.34 1.33
CA LYS A 23 -2.55 9.82 1.35
C LYS A 23 -3.54 8.70 1.06
N GLN A 24 -3.24 7.84 0.07
CA GLN A 24 -4.15 6.74 -0.27
C GLN A 24 -4.15 5.63 0.76
N ILE A 25 -2.99 5.26 1.29
CA ILE A 25 -2.88 4.32 2.42
C ILE A 25 -3.69 4.85 3.60
N ASN A 26 -3.66 6.15 3.87
CA ASN A 26 -4.43 6.76 4.96
C ASN A 26 -5.96 6.65 4.83
N ARG A 27 -6.50 6.37 3.63
CA ARG A 27 -7.93 6.13 3.40
C ARG A 27 -8.36 4.69 3.72
N LEU A 28 -7.39 3.79 3.92
CA LEU A 28 -7.65 2.43 4.37
C LEU A 28 -8.02 2.44 5.85
N SER A 29 -8.98 1.60 6.21
CA SER A 29 -9.25 1.29 7.63
C SER A 29 -8.02 0.65 8.27
N SER A 30 -7.89 0.76 9.60
CA SER A 30 -6.82 0.13 10.36
C SER A 30 -6.71 -1.38 10.08
N ARG A 31 -7.86 -2.05 9.86
CA ARG A 31 -7.92 -3.48 9.49
C ARG A 31 -7.30 -3.74 8.12
N GLU A 32 -7.65 -2.92 7.13
CA GLU A 32 -7.12 -3.02 5.76
C GLU A 32 -5.61 -2.74 5.74
N LYS A 33 -5.16 -1.67 6.41
CA LYS A 33 -3.72 -1.33 6.55
C LYS A 33 -2.94 -2.51 7.13
N TRP A 34 -3.38 -3.01 8.28
CA TRP A 34 -2.71 -4.11 8.97
C TRP A 34 -2.66 -5.39 8.12
N VAL A 35 -3.73 -5.74 7.40
CA VAL A 35 -3.72 -6.89 6.50
C VAL A 35 -2.70 -6.69 5.37
N LEU A 36 -2.62 -5.51 4.75
CA LEU A 36 -1.63 -5.25 3.71
C LEU A 36 -0.20 -5.23 4.26
N GLU A 37 0.04 -4.60 5.40
CA GLU A 37 1.34 -4.60 6.10
C GLU A 37 1.83 -6.03 6.33
N MET A 38 0.98 -6.89 6.86
CA MET A 38 1.31 -8.30 7.08
C MET A 38 1.48 -9.09 5.78
N ARG A 39 0.70 -8.79 4.72
CA ARG A 39 0.80 -9.49 3.42
C ARG A 39 2.07 -9.14 2.66
N PHE A 40 2.47 -7.86 2.68
CA PHE A 40 3.59 -7.34 1.90
C PHE A 40 4.86 -7.13 2.73
N GLY A 41 4.78 -7.35 4.04
CA GLY A 41 5.93 -7.26 4.94
C GLY A 41 6.35 -5.81 5.14
N MET A 42 5.39 -4.89 5.29
CA MET A 42 5.69 -3.49 5.53
C MET A 42 5.51 -3.17 7.02
N PRO A 43 6.45 -2.43 7.65
CA PRO A 43 7.75 -2.00 7.15
C PRO A 43 8.87 -3.06 7.29
N ASN A 44 8.63 -4.13 8.05
CA ASN A 44 9.70 -4.98 8.60
C ASN A 44 10.13 -6.19 7.74
N GLY A 45 9.70 -6.29 6.49
CA GLY A 45 9.98 -7.39 5.55
C GLY A 45 9.21 -8.70 5.82
N ASN A 46 8.56 -8.83 6.98
CA ASN A 46 7.93 -10.07 7.43
C ASN A 46 6.57 -10.34 6.78
N ARG A 47 6.59 -10.93 5.59
CA ARG A 47 5.38 -11.32 4.83
C ARG A 47 4.69 -12.53 5.45
N LYS A 48 3.36 -12.54 5.43
CA LYS A 48 2.52 -13.66 5.86
C LYS A 48 1.50 -14.04 4.81
N THR A 49 1.13 -15.33 4.79
CA THR A 49 0.07 -15.80 3.90
C THR A 49 -1.30 -15.36 4.42
N GLN A 50 -2.32 -15.35 3.56
CA GLN A 50 -3.70 -15.12 3.99
C GLN A 50 -4.15 -16.15 5.04
N ARG A 51 -3.64 -17.39 5.01
CA ARG A 51 -3.94 -18.42 6.01
C ARG A 51 -3.31 -18.10 7.36
N ASP A 52 -2.07 -17.64 7.38
CA ASP A 52 -1.40 -17.24 8.63
C ASP A 52 -2.11 -16.05 9.27
N ILE A 53 -2.45 -15.05 8.45
CA ILE A 53 -3.19 -13.87 8.86
C ILE A 53 -4.58 -14.25 9.38
N ALA A 54 -5.27 -15.17 8.71
CA ALA A 54 -6.56 -15.69 9.14
C ALA A 54 -6.47 -16.36 10.53
N ARG A 55 -5.42 -17.15 10.75
CA ARG A 55 -5.13 -17.80 12.04
C ARG A 55 -4.86 -16.76 13.15
N MET A 56 -4.05 -15.74 12.88
CA MET A 56 -3.76 -14.66 13.82
C MET A 56 -5.00 -13.87 14.23
N LEU A 57 -5.98 -13.77 13.33
CA LEU A 57 -7.16 -12.95 13.48
C LEU A 57 -8.41 -13.72 13.93
N GLY A 58 -8.35 -15.04 14.03
CA GLY A 58 -9.50 -15.88 14.36
C GLY A 58 -10.64 -15.81 13.33
N ILE A 59 -10.32 -15.59 12.05
CA ILE A 59 -11.31 -15.47 10.96
C ILE A 59 -10.99 -16.42 9.80
N SER A 60 -11.90 -16.56 8.85
CA SER A 60 -11.65 -17.39 7.67
C SER A 60 -10.63 -16.75 6.71
N ARG A 61 -9.84 -17.59 6.03
CA ARG A 61 -8.94 -17.17 4.93
C ARG A 61 -9.68 -16.38 3.86
N SER A 62 -10.91 -16.77 3.54
CA SER A 62 -11.75 -16.07 2.56
C SER A 62 -12.11 -14.66 3.04
N TYR A 63 -12.29 -14.44 4.34
CA TYR A 63 -12.53 -13.10 4.86
C TYR A 63 -11.29 -12.20 4.75
N VAL A 64 -10.09 -12.73 5.06
CA VAL A 64 -8.82 -12.01 4.81
C VAL A 64 -8.69 -11.64 3.34
N SER A 65 -8.98 -12.58 2.43
CA SER A 65 -8.95 -12.32 0.98
C SER A 65 -9.89 -11.18 0.57
N ARG A 66 -11.10 -11.10 1.14
CA ARG A 66 -12.02 -9.98 0.88
C ARG A 66 -11.47 -8.65 1.38
N ILE A 67 -10.86 -8.62 2.57
CA ILE A 67 -10.23 -7.41 3.11
C ILE A 67 -9.09 -6.94 2.18
N GLU A 68 -8.21 -7.86 1.79
CA GLU A 68 -7.08 -7.58 0.87
C GLU A 68 -7.58 -7.03 -0.47
N LYS A 69 -8.56 -7.70 -1.10
CA LYS A 69 -9.16 -7.24 -2.37
C LYS A 69 -9.79 -5.85 -2.24
N LYS A 70 -10.49 -5.58 -1.13
CA LYS A 70 -11.12 -4.27 -0.90
C LYS A 70 -10.07 -3.17 -0.74
N ALA A 71 -9.01 -3.45 0.01
CA ALA A 71 -7.92 -2.51 0.22
C ALA A 71 -7.16 -2.20 -1.08
N ILE A 72 -6.77 -3.23 -1.84
CA ILE A 72 -6.13 -3.08 -3.15
C ILE A 72 -7.04 -2.33 -4.13
N GLY A 73 -8.34 -2.65 -4.14
CA GLY A 73 -9.31 -1.94 -4.98
C GLY A 73 -9.44 -0.46 -4.64
N LYS A 74 -9.34 -0.07 -3.37
CA LYS A 74 -9.30 1.34 -2.95
C LYS A 74 -8.04 2.04 -3.45
N LEU A 75 -6.88 1.42 -3.25
CA LEU A 75 -5.59 1.95 -3.69
C LEU A 75 -5.55 2.10 -5.22
N GLY A 76 -5.96 1.06 -5.95
CA GLY A 76 -5.97 1.05 -7.43
C GLY A 76 -6.87 2.12 -8.03
N LYS A 77 -8.11 2.27 -7.54
CA LYS A 77 -9.02 3.33 -8.00
C LYS A 77 -8.48 4.73 -7.75
N SER A 78 -7.80 4.93 -6.63
CA SER A 78 -7.26 6.25 -6.31
C SER A 78 -6.02 6.59 -7.12
N LEU A 79 -5.17 5.60 -7.41
CA LEU A 79 -3.99 5.80 -8.26
C LEU A 79 -4.45 6.08 -9.70
N SER A 80 -5.37 5.29 -10.26
CA SER A 80 -5.85 5.50 -11.63
C SER A 80 -6.69 6.77 -11.82
N ALA A 81 -7.41 7.23 -10.79
CA ALA A 81 -8.30 8.39 -10.91
C ALA A 81 -7.56 9.73 -10.85
N GLU A 82 -6.36 9.78 -10.25
CA GLU A 82 -5.51 10.99 -10.28
C GLU A 82 -4.73 11.11 -11.61
N ASP A 83 -4.48 10.02 -12.34
CA ASP A 83 -3.78 10.07 -13.65
C ASP A 83 -4.68 10.57 -14.80
N LEU A 84 -5.97 10.79 -14.53
CA LEU A 84 -6.99 11.30 -15.48
C LEU A 84 -7.38 12.76 -15.21
N ARG A 85 -6.63 13.48 -14.37
CA ARG A 85 -6.82 14.91 -14.08
C ARG A 85 -5.55 15.68 -14.41
#